data_AF-A0A9E0PVL7-F1
#
_entry.id   AF-A0A9E0PVL7-F1
#
_cell.length_a   1.000
_cell.length_b   1.000
_cell.length_c   1.000
_cell.angle_alpha   90.00
_cell.angle_beta   90.00
_cell.angle_gamma   90.00
#
_symmetry.space_group_name_H-M   'P 1'
#
loop_
_entity.id
_entity.type
_entity.pdbx_description
1 polymer ?
#
loop_
_entity_poly.entity_id
_entity_poly.type
_entity_poly.pdbx_seq_one_letter_code
_entity_poly.pdbx_strand_id
1 'polypeptide(L)'
;MANRAESDQSAREVAEPFPSLSAMQNEVLGYRPADLKADPKAELIQAADEGANSHRNEDALKALIKIKPEQLGTGMKQAREAAVQLESEKDIKGAAASYQPRFEAAVKQSDSDYADSVAANWGKLGLGRREVAMKGSMFMGTVQTLNANIKELPEEKREEVSTMVNLLQRDTISPSLTAELRKELGQYPDVLKSFDTAKAAEGQLKAASEGLAQAQEPLLKAASEQAMARIVLADVKAVQGDTSAAFVLKQEALELFNKNQGLIIGKPVQTKPPLQV
;
A
#
# COMPACT_ATOMS: atom_id res chain seq x y z
N MET A 1 20.18 -19.24 -51.66
CA MET A 1 20.98 -18.00 -51.80
C MET A 1 20.03 -16.85 -51.53
N ALA A 2 19.95 -16.34 -50.31
CA ALA A 2 20.80 -15.30 -49.70
C ALA A 2 20.29 -13.87 -50.00
N ASN A 3 20.04 -13.15 -48.89
CA ASN A 3 20.09 -11.70 -48.66
C ASN A 3 18.84 -10.80 -48.82
N ARG A 4 18.33 -10.40 -47.63
CA ARG A 4 18.22 -9.03 -47.07
C ARG A 4 17.87 -7.85 -47.99
N ALA A 5 16.76 -7.17 -47.64
CA ALA A 5 16.60 -5.71 -47.56
C ALA A 5 15.39 -5.46 -46.64
N GLU A 6 15.55 -4.99 -45.40
CA GLU A 6 15.49 -3.56 -45.03
C GLU A 6 14.26 -2.84 -45.62
N SER A 7 13.29 -2.58 -44.76
CA SER A 7 12.25 -1.57 -45.01
C SER A 7 11.87 -0.94 -43.67
N ASP A 8 12.29 0.32 -43.55
CA ASP A 8 11.54 1.41 -42.95
C ASP A 8 10.62 1.09 -41.78
N GLN A 9 11.09 1.40 -40.58
CA GLN A 9 10.25 2.14 -39.64
C GLN A 9 11.01 3.35 -39.13
N SER A 10 10.67 4.48 -39.75
CA SER A 10 11.07 5.82 -39.38
C SER A 10 10.81 6.13 -37.92
N ALA A 11 11.83 6.73 -37.31
CA ALA A 11 11.79 7.63 -36.16
C ALA A 11 10.51 8.48 -36.12
N ARG A 12 9.53 8.04 -35.32
CA ARG A 12 8.44 8.86 -34.77
C ARG A 12 8.02 8.30 -33.43
N GLU A 13 8.91 8.37 -32.45
CA GLU A 13 8.49 8.62 -31.07
C GLU A 13 9.00 10.00 -30.72
N VAL A 14 8.10 10.96 -30.98
CA VAL A 14 8.19 12.33 -30.52
C VAL A 14 8.33 12.26 -29.01
N ALA A 15 9.48 12.70 -28.49
CA ALA A 15 9.73 12.86 -27.08
C ALA A 15 8.57 13.63 -26.45
N GLU A 16 7.79 12.95 -25.60
CA GLU A 16 6.76 13.61 -24.82
C GLU A 16 7.41 14.68 -23.92
N PRO A 17 6.84 15.89 -23.84
CA PRO A 17 7.30 16.87 -22.88
C PRO A 17 6.98 16.36 -21.47
N PHE A 18 8.03 16.14 -20.68
CA PHE A 18 8.05 15.97 -19.22
C PHE A 18 6.83 15.26 -18.58
N PRO A 19 7.00 14.09 -17.94
CA PRO A 19 6.38 13.94 -16.63
C PRO A 19 6.99 15.04 -15.76
N SER A 20 6.21 16.08 -15.44
CA SER A 20 6.65 17.14 -14.53
C SER A 20 7.29 16.53 -13.27
N LEU A 21 8.22 17.20 -12.60
CA LEU A 21 8.77 16.74 -11.30
C LEU A 21 7.69 16.43 -10.25
N SER A 22 6.45 16.91 -10.44
CA SER A 22 5.24 16.51 -9.72
C SER A 22 4.84 15.03 -9.92
N ALA A 23 5.19 14.42 -11.05
CA ALA A 23 5.08 12.99 -11.31
C ALA A 23 6.09 12.18 -10.48
N MET A 24 7.34 12.67 -10.35
CA MET A 24 8.32 12.08 -9.41
C MET A 24 7.92 12.29 -7.94
N GLN A 25 7.29 13.42 -7.61
CA GLN A 25 6.63 13.59 -6.30
C GLN A 25 5.57 12.51 -6.08
N ASN A 26 4.72 12.22 -7.07
CA ASN A 26 3.70 11.19 -6.97
C ASN A 26 4.24 9.75 -7.00
N GLU A 27 5.42 9.49 -7.57
CA GLU A 27 6.06 8.16 -7.55
C GLU A 27 6.78 7.90 -6.22
N VAL A 28 7.51 8.88 -5.69
CA VAL A 28 8.28 8.73 -4.46
C VAL A 28 7.42 8.94 -3.19
N LEU A 29 6.42 9.84 -3.22
CA LEU A 29 5.37 9.94 -2.18
C LEU A 29 4.21 8.97 -2.43
N GLY A 30 4.14 8.38 -3.62
CA GLY A 30 3.26 7.28 -3.96
C GLY A 30 3.97 5.95 -3.94
N TYR A 31 4.90 5.77 -3.00
CA TYR A 31 5.11 4.46 -2.38
C TYR A 31 3.76 4.05 -1.76
N ARG A 32 2.89 3.53 -2.63
CA ARG A 32 1.83 2.64 -2.22
C ARG A 32 2.57 1.47 -1.55
N PRO A 33 2.02 0.90 -0.49
CA PRO A 33 2.27 -0.51 -0.24
C PRO A 33 1.68 -1.29 -1.44
N ALA A 34 2.33 -1.20 -2.61
CA ALA A 34 2.02 -1.94 -3.82
C ALA A 34 2.51 -3.38 -3.71
N ASP A 35 3.30 -3.69 -2.67
CA ASP A 35 3.73 -5.03 -2.33
C ASP A 35 3.27 -5.43 -0.91
N LEU A 36 2.03 -5.08 -0.54
CA LEU A 36 1.26 -6.04 0.26
C LEU A 36 1.02 -7.25 -0.64
N LYS A 37 2.06 -8.10 -0.79
CA LYS A 37 1.99 -9.42 -1.40
C LYS A 37 0.66 -10.03 -0.99
N ALA A 38 -0.22 -10.29 -1.97
CA ALA A 38 -1.51 -10.97 -1.84
C ALA A 38 -1.79 -11.42 -0.40
N ASP A 39 -2.21 -10.48 0.46
CA ASP A 39 -2.51 -10.81 1.84
C ASP A 39 -3.90 -11.41 1.79
N PRO A 40 -4.10 -12.71 2.09
CA PRO A 40 -5.43 -13.32 2.11
C PRO A 40 -6.40 -12.58 3.04
N LYS A 41 -5.89 -11.72 3.95
CA LYS A 41 -6.70 -10.82 4.78
C LYS A 41 -7.26 -9.60 4.02
N ALA A 42 -6.59 -9.13 2.97
CA ALA A 42 -7.08 -8.08 2.09
C ALA A 42 -8.19 -8.59 1.15
N GLU A 43 -8.11 -9.86 0.72
CA GLU A 43 -9.16 -10.52 -0.07
C GLU A 43 -10.47 -10.65 0.72
N LEU A 44 -10.41 -10.90 2.04
CA LEU A 44 -11.58 -10.98 2.92
C LEU A 44 -12.32 -9.65 3.09
N ILE A 45 -11.60 -8.52 3.01
CA ILE A 45 -12.17 -7.18 3.11
C ILE A 45 -12.71 -6.72 1.74
N GLN A 46 -12.04 -7.07 0.64
CA GLN A 46 -12.52 -6.78 -0.72
C GLN A 46 -13.80 -7.57 -1.05
N ALA A 47 -13.95 -8.80 -0.57
CA ALA A 47 -15.18 -9.59 -0.70
C ALA A 47 -16.41 -8.94 -0.01
N ALA A 48 -16.19 -8.02 0.93
CA ALA A 48 -17.27 -7.24 1.54
C ALA A 48 -17.62 -5.95 0.76
N ASP A 49 -16.67 -5.34 0.04
CA ASP A 49 -16.88 -4.14 -0.79
C ASP A 49 -17.60 -4.45 -2.14
N GLU A 50 -17.48 -5.69 -2.63
CA GLU A 50 -18.29 -6.22 -3.73
C GLU A 50 -19.71 -6.55 -3.26
N GLY A 51 -20.52 -5.51 -3.01
CA GLY A 51 -21.92 -5.65 -2.62
C GLY A 51 -22.68 -6.69 -3.47
N ALA A 52 -23.26 -7.68 -2.77
CA ALA A 52 -24.42 -8.50 -3.13
C ALA A 52 -24.45 -9.24 -4.49
N ASN A 53 -23.41 -9.25 -5.33
CA ASN A 53 -23.52 -9.80 -6.68
C ASN A 53 -22.30 -10.57 -7.24
N SER A 54 -21.31 -10.95 -6.44
CA SER A 54 -20.24 -11.86 -6.91
C SER A 54 -20.29 -13.21 -6.18
N HIS A 55 -20.44 -14.28 -6.95
CA HIS A 55 -20.35 -15.67 -6.51
C HIS A 55 -18.90 -16.08 -6.15
N ARG A 56 -18.16 -15.25 -5.42
CA ARG A 56 -16.88 -15.63 -4.80
C ARG A 56 -17.08 -15.95 -3.32
N ASN A 57 -18.09 -16.76 -3.03
CA ASN A 57 -18.38 -17.25 -1.68
C ASN A 57 -17.45 -18.41 -1.33
N GLU A 58 -16.25 -18.11 -0.87
CA GLU A 58 -15.77 -18.84 0.30
C GLU A 58 -16.24 -18.06 1.52
N ASP A 59 -17.18 -18.63 2.29
CA ASP A 59 -17.67 -18.05 3.55
C ASP A 59 -16.47 -17.58 4.38
N ALA A 60 -16.52 -16.38 4.98
CA ALA A 60 -15.38 -15.81 5.70
C ALA A 60 -14.95 -16.72 6.87
N LEU A 61 -15.89 -17.51 7.42
CA LEU A 61 -15.63 -18.61 8.34
C LEU A 61 -14.69 -19.67 7.75
N LYS A 62 -14.94 -20.15 6.53
CA LYS A 62 -14.10 -21.14 5.84
C LYS A 62 -12.76 -20.56 5.45
N ALA A 63 -12.73 -19.31 4.99
CA ALA A 63 -11.50 -18.60 4.71
C ALA A 63 -10.63 -18.45 5.97
N LEU A 64 -11.23 -18.10 7.12
CA LEU A 64 -10.53 -17.99 8.40
C LEU A 64 -9.87 -19.31 8.84
N ILE A 65 -10.53 -20.45 8.64
CA ILE A 65 -10.01 -21.77 9.02
C ILE A 65 -8.72 -22.11 8.25
N LYS A 66 -8.62 -21.67 6.99
CA LYS A 66 -7.45 -21.89 6.13
C LYS A 66 -6.23 -21.07 6.54
N ILE A 67 -6.42 -19.97 7.26
CA ILE A 67 -5.31 -19.14 7.76
C ILE A 67 -4.61 -19.87 8.90
N LYS A 68 -3.28 -19.86 8.93
CA LYS A 68 -2.51 -20.50 10.00
C LYS A 68 -2.64 -19.69 11.31
N PRO A 69 -2.80 -20.33 12.48
CA PRO A 69 -2.95 -19.63 13.75
C PRO A 69 -1.84 -18.61 14.03
N GLU A 70 -0.60 -18.90 13.64
CA GLU A 70 0.57 -18.04 13.88
C GLU A 70 0.49 -16.71 13.12
N GLN A 71 -0.36 -16.64 12.09
CA GLN A 71 -0.57 -15.43 11.29
C GLN A 71 -1.66 -14.52 11.86
N LEU A 72 -2.40 -14.97 12.88
CA LEU A 72 -3.55 -14.29 13.48
C LEU A 72 -3.20 -13.67 14.85
N GLY A 73 -3.76 -12.49 15.14
CA GLY A 73 -3.81 -11.94 16.49
C GLY A 73 -4.73 -12.73 17.42
N THR A 74 -4.76 -12.33 18.69
CA THR A 74 -5.41 -13.09 19.77
C THR A 74 -6.90 -13.26 19.51
N GLY A 75 -7.61 -12.18 19.16
CA GLY A 75 -9.04 -12.24 18.86
C GLY A 75 -9.34 -13.15 17.66
N MET A 76 -8.57 -13.05 16.58
CA MET A 76 -8.79 -13.89 15.39
C MET A 76 -8.41 -15.35 15.59
N LYS A 77 -7.47 -15.68 16.48
CA LYS A 77 -7.21 -17.07 16.89
C LYS A 77 -8.43 -17.67 17.59
N GLN A 78 -9.08 -16.92 18.48
CA GLN A 78 -10.30 -17.35 19.16
C GLN A 78 -11.45 -17.55 18.16
N ALA A 79 -11.64 -16.60 17.23
CA ALA A 79 -12.62 -16.74 16.15
C ALA A 79 -12.35 -17.97 15.28
N ARG A 80 -11.07 -18.24 14.95
CA ARG A 80 -10.68 -19.40 14.15
C ARG A 80 -10.98 -20.70 14.87
N GLU A 81 -10.63 -20.80 16.15
CA GLU A 81 -10.93 -21.98 16.96
C GLU A 81 -12.44 -22.24 17.04
N ALA A 82 -13.24 -21.20 17.27
CA ALA A 82 -14.69 -21.29 17.25
C ALA A 82 -15.23 -21.71 15.88
N ALA A 83 -14.66 -21.20 14.79
CA ALA A 83 -15.04 -21.57 13.42
C ALA A 83 -14.73 -23.05 13.12
N VAL A 84 -13.55 -23.55 13.50
CA VAL A 84 -13.18 -24.97 13.34
C VAL A 84 -14.16 -25.88 14.08
N GLN A 85 -14.55 -25.52 15.30
CA GLN A 85 -15.49 -26.30 16.10
C GLN A 85 -16.90 -26.24 15.51
N LEU A 86 -17.38 -25.06 15.12
CA LEU A 86 -18.69 -24.86 14.49
C LEU A 86 -18.83 -25.63 13.16
N GLU A 87 -17.82 -25.62 12.30
CA GLU A 87 -17.82 -26.39 11.04
C GLU A 87 -17.76 -27.91 11.26
N SER A 88 -17.35 -28.36 12.44
CA SER A 88 -17.35 -29.77 12.82
C SER A 88 -18.71 -30.25 13.36
N GLU A 89 -19.68 -29.34 13.55
CA GLU A 89 -21.02 -29.66 14.03
C GLU A 89 -21.88 -30.28 12.92
N LYS A 90 -22.71 -31.27 13.29
CA LYS A 90 -23.63 -31.92 12.34
C LYS A 90 -24.77 -31.00 11.89
N ASP A 91 -25.22 -30.11 12.78
CA ASP A 91 -26.21 -29.08 12.50
C ASP A 91 -25.61 -27.70 12.81
N ILE A 92 -24.87 -27.17 11.84
CA ILE A 92 -24.20 -25.86 11.93
C ILE A 92 -25.21 -24.76 12.25
N LYS A 93 -26.43 -24.82 11.67
CA LYS A 93 -27.47 -23.80 11.89
C LYS A 93 -27.99 -23.85 13.33
N GLY A 94 -28.30 -25.03 13.85
CA GLY A 94 -28.71 -25.22 15.24
C GLY A 94 -27.61 -24.87 16.25
N ALA A 95 -26.35 -25.16 15.92
CA ALA A 95 -25.21 -24.90 16.79
C ALA A 95 -24.74 -23.44 16.78
N ALA A 96 -24.94 -22.68 15.71
CA ALA A 96 -24.42 -21.32 15.58
C ALA A 96 -24.82 -20.38 16.75
N ALA A 97 -25.99 -20.58 17.36
CA ALA A 97 -26.43 -19.81 18.53
C ALA A 97 -25.54 -20.02 19.77
N SER A 98 -25.04 -21.23 20.01
CA SER A 98 -24.18 -21.53 21.16
C SER A 98 -22.74 -21.03 20.98
N TYR A 99 -22.28 -20.93 19.72
CA TYR A 99 -20.94 -20.44 19.39
C TYR A 99 -20.85 -18.91 19.25
N GLN A 100 -21.97 -18.22 18.98
CA GLN A 100 -22.00 -16.76 18.83
C GLN A 100 -21.26 -15.98 19.93
N PRO A 101 -21.42 -16.28 21.24
CA PRO A 101 -20.69 -15.56 22.29
C PRO A 101 -19.16 -15.60 22.13
N ARG A 102 -18.61 -16.65 21.51
CA ARG A 102 -17.17 -16.77 21.24
C ARG A 102 -16.71 -15.85 20.12
N PHE A 103 -17.53 -15.68 19.08
CA PHE A 103 -17.26 -14.72 18.01
C PHE A 103 -17.42 -13.28 18.49
N GLU A 104 -18.40 -13.00 19.36
CA GLU A 104 -18.54 -11.68 20.00
C GLU A 104 -17.35 -11.37 20.92
N ALA A 105 -16.85 -12.35 21.68
CA ALA A 105 -15.64 -12.21 22.46
C ALA A 105 -14.42 -11.94 21.57
N ALA A 106 -14.32 -12.63 20.42
CA ALA A 106 -13.26 -12.39 19.44
C ALA A 106 -13.31 -10.96 18.87
N VAL A 107 -14.49 -10.40 18.58
CA VAL A 107 -14.64 -8.99 18.18
C VAL A 107 -14.09 -8.06 19.26
N LYS A 108 -14.49 -8.25 20.52
CA LYS A 108 -14.00 -7.43 21.65
C LYS A 108 -12.49 -7.55 21.83
N GLN A 109 -11.93 -8.74 21.68
CA GLN A 109 -10.50 -8.96 21.78
C GLN A 109 -9.76 -8.30 20.61
N SER A 110 -10.25 -8.42 19.36
CA SER A 110 -9.65 -7.73 18.21
C SER A 110 -9.74 -6.20 18.32
N ASP A 111 -10.80 -5.66 18.95
CA ASP A 111 -10.89 -4.23 19.27
C ASP A 111 -9.80 -3.81 20.29
N SER A 112 -9.57 -4.63 21.32
CA SER A 112 -8.49 -4.40 22.29
C SER A 112 -7.11 -4.50 21.62
N ASP A 113 -6.88 -5.55 20.82
CA ASP A 113 -5.62 -5.78 20.10
C ASP A 113 -5.30 -4.58 19.17
N TYR A 114 -6.33 -4.00 18.52
CA TYR A 114 -6.18 -2.76 17.75
C TYR A 114 -5.82 -1.56 18.63
N ALA A 115 -6.52 -1.35 19.73
CA ALA A 115 -6.23 -0.25 20.66
C ALA A 115 -4.80 -0.33 21.22
N ASP A 116 -4.34 -1.53 21.57
CA ASP A 116 -2.98 -1.79 22.05
C ASP A 116 -1.95 -1.52 20.94
N SER A 117 -2.23 -1.94 19.69
CA SER A 117 -1.38 -1.64 18.54
C SER A 117 -1.27 -0.13 18.29
N VAL A 118 -2.37 0.62 18.39
CA VAL A 118 -2.39 2.08 18.31
C VAL A 118 -1.54 2.68 19.42
N ALA A 119 -1.76 2.30 20.68
CA ALA A 119 -0.98 2.80 21.81
C ALA A 119 0.53 2.55 21.64
N ALA A 120 0.93 1.39 21.13
CA ALA A 120 2.33 1.01 20.96
C ALA A 120 3.02 1.63 19.72
N ASN A 121 2.28 1.88 18.62
CA ASN A 121 2.89 2.19 17.32
C ASN A 121 2.52 3.58 16.77
N TRP A 122 1.51 4.28 17.30
CA TRP A 122 1.09 5.57 16.76
C TRP A 122 2.18 6.65 16.83
N GLY A 123 2.99 6.65 17.89
CA GLY A 123 4.15 7.53 18.00
C GLY A 123 5.19 7.29 16.92
N LYS A 124 5.48 6.01 16.61
CA LYS A 124 6.42 5.62 15.54
C LYS A 124 5.90 6.03 14.17
N LEU A 125 4.60 5.86 13.93
CA LEU A 125 3.94 6.34 12.71
C LEU A 125 4.10 7.87 12.55
N GLY A 126 3.88 8.63 13.63
CA GLY A 126 4.09 10.08 13.64
C GLY A 126 5.53 10.49 13.33
N LEU A 127 6.50 9.80 13.92
CA LEU A 127 7.93 10.02 13.64
C LEU A 127 8.28 9.68 12.19
N GLY A 128 7.85 8.53 11.68
CA GLY A 128 8.08 8.11 10.29
C GLY A 128 7.51 9.10 9.28
N ARG A 129 6.30 9.63 9.52
CA ARG A 129 5.71 10.69 8.67
C ARG A 129 6.55 11.95 8.66
N ARG A 130 7.03 12.37 9.83
CA ARG A 130 7.87 13.57 9.96
C ARG A 130 9.21 13.38 9.27
N GLU A 131 9.80 12.20 9.37
CA GLU A 131 11.05 11.86 8.69
C GLU A 131 10.89 11.86 7.18
N VAL A 132 9.85 11.22 6.63
CA VAL A 132 9.53 11.27 5.20
C VAL A 132 9.33 12.70 4.74
N ALA A 133 8.57 13.52 5.47
CA ALA A 133 8.36 14.93 5.12
C ALA A 133 9.67 15.74 5.10
N MET A 134 10.54 15.52 6.10
CA MET A 134 11.85 16.17 6.19
C MET A 134 12.77 15.74 5.05
N LYS A 135 12.90 14.43 4.80
CA LYS A 135 13.74 13.88 3.72
C LYS A 135 13.19 14.27 2.34
N GLY A 136 11.87 14.31 2.19
CA GLY A 136 11.20 14.84 1.00
C GLY A 136 11.55 16.29 0.73
N SER A 137 11.52 17.13 1.77
CA SER A 137 11.90 18.55 1.65
C SER A 137 13.38 18.71 1.30
N MET A 138 14.28 17.92 1.89
CA MET A 138 15.70 17.91 1.55
C MET A 138 15.92 17.50 0.09
N PHE A 139 15.29 16.40 -0.35
CA PHE A 139 15.36 15.95 -1.73
C PHE A 139 14.89 17.03 -2.71
N MET A 140 13.73 17.66 -2.45
CA MET A 140 13.23 18.75 -3.27
C MET A 140 14.21 19.93 -3.33
N GLY A 141 14.83 20.30 -2.21
CA GLY A 141 15.87 21.34 -2.18
C GLY A 141 17.07 20.98 -3.06
N THR A 142 17.54 19.73 -3.01
CA THR A 142 18.68 19.27 -3.84
C THR A 142 18.34 19.26 -5.33
N VAL A 143 17.10 18.90 -5.70
CA VAL A 143 16.61 18.95 -7.08
C VAL A 143 16.50 20.39 -7.58
N GLN A 144 16.06 21.32 -6.73
CA GLN A 144 16.04 22.75 -7.08
C GLN A 144 17.45 23.28 -7.35
N THR A 145 18.43 22.93 -6.53
CA THR A 145 19.84 23.28 -6.76
C THR A 145 20.36 22.70 -8.07
N LEU A 146 20.08 21.42 -8.36
CA LEU A 146 20.44 20.79 -9.63
C LEU A 146 19.86 21.55 -10.82
N ASN A 147 18.58 21.90 -10.78
CA ASN A 147 17.93 22.68 -11.82
C ASN A 147 18.50 24.09 -11.96
N ALA A 148 18.91 24.73 -10.86
CA ALA A 148 19.57 26.03 -10.89
C ALA A 148 20.93 25.94 -11.60
N ASN A 149 21.75 24.94 -11.25
CA ASN A 149 23.06 24.71 -11.88
C ASN A 149 22.93 24.42 -13.38
N ILE A 150 21.90 23.67 -13.80
CA ILE A 150 21.62 23.46 -15.23
C ILE A 150 21.24 24.78 -15.93
N LYS A 151 20.47 25.66 -15.29
CA LYS A 151 20.08 26.95 -15.87
C LYS A 151 21.25 27.92 -16.03
N GLU A 152 22.30 27.79 -15.22
CA GLU A 152 23.53 28.58 -15.35
C GLU A 152 24.36 28.20 -16.57
N LEU A 153 24.09 27.05 -17.19
CA LEU A 153 24.76 26.63 -18.42
C LEU A 153 24.34 27.49 -19.62
N PRO A 154 25.19 27.58 -20.66
CA PRO A 154 24.82 28.12 -21.96
C PRO A 154 23.55 27.46 -22.49
N GLU A 155 22.69 28.23 -23.14
CA GLU A 155 21.35 27.79 -23.54
C GLU A 155 21.39 26.55 -24.44
N GLU A 156 22.39 26.47 -25.33
CA GLU A 156 22.62 25.36 -26.25
C GLU A 156 22.99 24.05 -25.53
N LYS A 157 23.44 24.13 -24.27
CA LYS A 157 23.88 22.98 -23.47
C LYS A 157 22.83 22.51 -22.46
N ARG A 158 21.82 23.32 -22.17
CA ARG A 158 20.83 23.00 -21.13
C ARG A 158 20.03 21.74 -21.46
N GLU A 159 19.60 21.57 -22.71
CA GLU A 159 18.80 20.43 -23.15
C GLU A 159 19.60 19.12 -23.13
N GLU A 160 20.83 19.16 -23.65
CA GLU A 160 21.78 18.04 -23.64
C GLU A 160 22.04 17.56 -22.21
N VAL A 161 22.40 18.49 -21.31
CA VAL A 161 22.71 18.18 -19.91
C VAL A 161 21.48 17.69 -19.15
N SER A 162 20.31 18.29 -19.38
CA SER A 162 19.05 17.81 -18.79
C SER A 162 18.74 16.38 -19.23
N THR A 163 18.99 16.05 -20.50
CA THR A 163 18.78 14.70 -21.04
C THR A 163 19.72 13.68 -20.38
N MET A 164 21.00 14.02 -20.21
CA MET A 164 21.96 13.16 -19.52
C MET A 164 21.54 12.90 -18.07
N VAL A 165 21.13 13.95 -17.34
CA VAL A 165 20.62 13.84 -15.97
C VAL A 165 19.40 12.93 -15.91
N ASN A 166 18.44 13.10 -16.84
CA ASN A 166 17.23 12.27 -16.89
C ASN A 166 17.54 10.79 -17.15
N LEU A 167 18.49 10.50 -18.05
CA LEU A 167 18.92 9.12 -18.31
C LEU A 167 19.58 8.50 -17.08
N LEU A 168 20.45 9.26 -16.40
CA LEU A 168 21.13 8.81 -15.18
C LEU A 168 20.20 8.58 -13.98
N GLN A 169 18.98 9.14 -13.99
CA GLN A 169 17.98 8.86 -12.97
C GLN A 169 17.29 7.50 -13.15
N ARG A 170 17.29 6.94 -14.35
CA ARG A 170 16.60 5.67 -14.64
C ARG A 170 17.40 4.50 -14.08
N ASP A 171 16.74 3.67 -13.29
CA ASP A 171 17.36 2.45 -12.73
C ASP A 171 17.59 1.34 -13.80
N THR A 172 17.20 1.58 -15.06
CA THR A 172 17.21 0.59 -16.14
C THR A 172 18.37 0.74 -17.15
N ILE A 173 19.23 1.75 -17.02
CA ILE A 173 20.35 1.94 -17.96
C ILE A 173 21.55 1.06 -17.61
N SER A 174 22.32 0.64 -18.63
CA SER A 174 23.46 -0.26 -18.43
C SER A 174 24.61 0.44 -17.68
N PRO A 175 25.44 -0.31 -16.91
CA PRO A 175 26.58 0.27 -16.20
C PRO A 175 27.58 1.00 -17.12
N SER A 176 27.75 0.53 -18.36
CA SER A 176 28.61 1.18 -19.36
C SER A 176 28.06 2.55 -19.76
N LEU A 177 26.75 2.64 -20.05
CA LEU A 177 26.09 3.89 -20.40
C LEU A 177 26.09 4.87 -19.22
N THR A 178 25.87 4.36 -18.00
CA THR A 178 26.00 5.18 -16.78
C THR A 178 27.39 5.79 -16.64
N ALA A 179 28.45 5.01 -16.88
CA ALA A 179 29.82 5.51 -16.79
C ALA A 179 30.12 6.57 -17.86
N GLU A 180 29.64 6.38 -19.09
CA GLU A 180 29.77 7.34 -20.19
C GLU A 180 29.03 8.65 -19.91
N LEU A 181 27.75 8.57 -19.51
CA LEU A 181 26.95 9.74 -19.16
C LEU A 181 27.54 10.50 -17.98
N ARG A 182 28.09 9.81 -16.96
CA ARG A 182 28.79 10.47 -15.85
C ARG A 182 30.08 11.14 -16.29
N LYS A 183 30.80 10.55 -17.24
CA LYS A 183 32.02 11.15 -17.82
C LYS A 183 31.69 12.43 -18.59
N GLU A 184 30.63 12.43 -19.39
CA GLU A 184 30.17 13.62 -20.11
C GLU A 184 29.62 14.69 -19.16
N LEU A 185 28.82 14.30 -18.17
CA LEU A 185 28.32 15.21 -17.14
C LEU A 185 29.46 15.80 -16.28
N GLY A 186 30.60 15.11 -16.19
CA GLY A 186 31.83 15.58 -15.54
C GLY A 186 32.45 16.83 -16.17
N GLN A 187 32.04 17.21 -17.38
CA GLN A 187 32.38 18.51 -17.98
C GLN A 187 31.66 19.68 -17.27
N TYR A 188 30.61 19.39 -16.50
CA TYR A 188 29.78 20.34 -15.75
C TYR A 188 29.83 19.99 -14.25
N PRO A 189 30.94 20.30 -13.55
CA PRO A 189 31.21 19.79 -12.20
C PRO A 189 30.14 20.14 -11.18
N ASP A 190 29.53 21.33 -11.25
CA ASP A 190 28.46 21.75 -10.35
C ASP A 190 27.14 21.00 -10.62
N VAL A 191 26.87 20.62 -11.87
CA VAL A 191 25.72 19.78 -12.22
C VAL A 191 25.95 18.36 -11.74
N LEU A 192 27.14 17.77 -11.98
CA LEU A 192 27.46 16.43 -11.50
C LEU A 192 27.39 16.33 -9.97
N LYS A 193 27.94 17.31 -9.26
CA LYS A 193 27.91 17.35 -7.78
C LYS A 193 26.49 17.49 -7.23
N SER A 194 25.67 18.36 -7.83
CA SER A 194 24.27 18.53 -7.41
C SER A 194 23.42 17.31 -7.76
N PHE A 195 23.68 16.64 -8.88
CA PHE A 195 23.07 15.36 -9.23
C PHE A 195 23.39 14.28 -8.19
N ASP A 196 24.65 14.10 -7.82
CA ASP A 196 25.04 13.11 -6.80
C ASP A 196 24.42 13.41 -5.43
N THR A 197 24.35 14.68 -5.07
CA THR A 197 23.68 15.13 -3.84
C THR A 197 22.18 14.80 -3.88
N ALA A 198 21.52 15.06 -5.02
CA ALA A 198 20.12 14.72 -5.22
C ALA A 198 19.88 13.20 -5.17
N LYS A 199 20.76 12.39 -5.77
CA LYS A 199 20.67 10.92 -5.73
C LYS A 199 20.86 10.37 -4.31
N ALA A 200 21.79 10.93 -3.54
CA ALA A 200 21.95 10.58 -2.14
C ALA A 200 20.71 10.95 -1.31
N ALA A 201 20.11 12.13 -1.54
CA ALA A 201 18.88 12.54 -0.88
C ALA A 201 17.67 11.67 -1.27
N GLU A 202 17.57 11.25 -2.53
CA GLU A 202 16.57 10.29 -3.01
C GLU A 202 16.68 8.96 -2.25
N GLY A 203 17.90 8.42 -2.09
CA GLY A 203 18.14 7.18 -1.34
C GLY A 203 17.73 7.30 0.13
N GLN A 204 17.99 8.43 0.78
CA GLN A 204 17.54 8.69 2.15
C GLN A 204 16.02 8.79 2.26
N LEU A 205 15.36 9.40 1.26
CA LEU A 205 13.91 9.47 1.19
C LEU A 205 13.29 8.09 1.00
N LYS A 206 13.84 7.24 0.13
CA LYS A 206 13.41 5.84 -0.04
C LYS A 206 13.49 5.06 1.28
N ALA A 207 14.63 5.14 1.97
CA ALA A 207 14.81 4.48 3.27
C ALA A 207 13.82 4.99 4.34
N ALA A 208 13.54 6.30 4.38
CA ALA A 208 12.54 6.86 5.27
C ALA A 208 11.11 6.38 4.94
N SER A 209 10.78 6.27 3.65
CA SER A 209 9.49 5.73 3.19
C SER A 209 9.32 4.26 3.56
N GLU A 210 10.38 3.44 3.44
CA GLU A 210 10.40 2.06 3.91
C GLU A 210 10.19 1.98 5.43
N GLY A 211 10.87 2.83 6.20
CA GLY A 211 10.68 2.94 7.65
C GLY A 211 9.24 3.32 8.03
N LEU A 212 8.61 4.22 7.27
CA LEU A 212 7.19 4.57 7.45
C LEU A 212 6.28 3.36 7.16
N ALA A 213 6.55 2.60 6.10
CA ALA A 213 5.77 1.40 5.79
C ALA A 213 5.86 0.34 6.90
N GLN A 214 7.05 0.11 7.45
CA GLN A 214 7.25 -0.80 8.59
C GLN A 214 6.51 -0.31 9.85
N ALA A 215 6.41 1.00 10.07
CA ALA A 215 5.64 1.56 11.17
C ALA A 215 4.11 1.45 10.96
N GLN A 216 3.65 1.43 9.71
CA GLN A 216 2.23 1.26 9.35
C GLN A 216 1.76 -0.20 9.47
N GLU A 217 2.62 -1.15 9.13
CA GLU A 217 2.29 -2.59 9.07
C GLU A 217 1.55 -3.14 10.31
N PRO A 218 2.04 -2.97 11.56
CA PRO A 218 1.35 -3.52 12.74
C PRO A 218 -0.03 -2.90 12.99
N LEU A 219 -0.22 -1.63 12.60
CA LEU A 219 -1.50 -0.93 12.73
C LEU A 219 -2.49 -1.41 11.66
N LEU A 220 -2.02 -1.57 10.41
CA LEU A 220 -2.84 -2.08 9.30
C LEU A 220 -3.28 -3.52 9.56
N LYS A 221 -2.38 -4.37 10.06
CA LYS A 221 -2.70 -5.75 10.44
C LYS A 221 -3.77 -5.80 11.52
N ALA A 222 -3.62 -5.00 12.58
CA ALA A 222 -4.60 -4.96 13.66
C ALA A 222 -5.95 -4.39 13.21
N ALA A 223 -5.95 -3.35 12.37
CA ALA A 223 -7.19 -2.79 11.79
C ALA A 223 -7.91 -3.81 10.89
N SER A 224 -7.17 -4.58 10.11
CA SER A 224 -7.72 -5.66 9.29
C SER A 224 -8.35 -6.76 10.17
N GLU A 225 -7.67 -7.18 11.23
CA GLU A 225 -8.19 -8.19 12.16
C GLU A 225 -9.42 -7.70 12.94
N GLN A 226 -9.47 -6.41 13.27
CA GLN A 226 -10.62 -5.76 13.87
C GLN A 226 -11.87 -5.81 12.97
N ALA A 227 -11.69 -5.59 11.66
CA ALA A 227 -12.76 -5.69 10.67
C ALA A 227 -13.15 -7.15 10.38
N MET A 228 -12.18 -8.03 10.19
CA MET A 228 -12.43 -9.46 9.93
C MET A 228 -13.22 -10.13 11.04
N ALA A 229 -12.97 -9.80 12.32
CA ALA A 229 -13.74 -10.36 13.43
C ALA A 229 -15.25 -10.09 13.29
N ARG A 230 -15.61 -8.89 12.83
CA ARG A 230 -17.02 -8.49 12.58
C ARG A 230 -17.60 -9.20 11.37
N ILE A 231 -16.83 -9.36 10.30
CA ILE A 231 -17.25 -10.12 9.10
C ILE A 231 -17.54 -11.58 9.45
N VAL A 232 -16.67 -12.20 10.27
CA VAL A 232 -16.85 -13.58 10.71
C VAL A 232 -18.07 -13.72 11.63
N LEU A 233 -18.28 -12.78 12.56
CA LEU A 233 -19.51 -12.74 13.36
C LEU A 233 -20.75 -12.54 12.48
N ALA A 234 -20.67 -11.73 11.44
CA ALA A 234 -21.77 -11.53 10.50
C ALA A 234 -22.15 -12.84 9.79
N ASP A 235 -21.18 -13.64 9.35
CA ASP A 235 -21.46 -14.94 8.74
C ASP A 235 -22.12 -15.91 9.72
N VAL A 236 -21.72 -15.89 11.00
CA VAL A 236 -22.39 -16.69 12.06
C VAL A 236 -23.85 -16.25 12.22
N LYS A 237 -24.13 -14.94 12.22
CA LYS A 237 -25.52 -14.42 12.28
C LYS A 237 -26.32 -14.79 11.03
N ALA A 238 -25.71 -14.75 9.85
CA ALA A 238 -26.36 -15.17 8.62
C ALA A 238 -26.72 -16.67 8.66
N VAL A 239 -25.85 -17.53 9.20
CA VAL A 239 -26.12 -18.96 9.40
C VAL A 239 -27.31 -19.18 10.34
N GLN A 240 -27.48 -18.35 11.37
CA GLN A 240 -28.63 -18.37 12.28
C GLN A 240 -29.94 -17.83 11.63
N GLY A 241 -29.85 -17.25 10.42
CA GLY A 241 -30.98 -16.63 9.72
C GLY A 241 -31.15 -15.13 9.98
N ASP A 242 -30.30 -14.51 10.80
CA ASP A 242 -30.32 -13.07 11.07
C ASP A 242 -29.51 -12.30 10.00
N THR A 243 -30.08 -12.28 8.80
CA THR A 243 -29.46 -11.65 7.61
C THR A 243 -29.35 -10.12 7.73
N SER A 244 -30.26 -9.49 8.47
CA SER A 244 -30.25 -8.04 8.68
C SER A 244 -29.10 -7.62 9.59
N ALA A 245 -28.92 -8.28 10.73
CA ALA A 245 -27.78 -7.98 11.61
C ALA A 245 -26.45 -8.37 10.96
N ALA A 246 -26.40 -9.45 10.17
CA ALA A 246 -25.23 -9.81 9.40
C ALA A 246 -24.82 -8.70 8.41
N PHE A 247 -25.79 -8.11 7.70
CA PHE A 247 -25.54 -7.02 6.77
C PHE A 247 -24.98 -5.77 7.48
N VAL A 248 -25.59 -5.37 8.60
CA VAL A 248 -25.12 -4.22 9.40
C VAL A 248 -23.68 -4.42 9.86
N LEU A 249 -23.34 -5.60 10.39
CA LEU A 249 -21.97 -5.91 10.83
C LEU A 249 -20.94 -5.86 9.70
N LYS A 250 -21.30 -6.28 8.49
CA LYS A 250 -20.41 -6.18 7.32
C LYS A 250 -20.17 -4.72 6.93
N GLN A 251 -21.20 -3.88 6.97
CA GLN A 251 -21.03 -2.44 6.74
C GLN A 251 -20.14 -1.80 7.80
N GLU A 252 -20.41 -2.07 9.08
CA GLU A 252 -19.58 -1.55 10.18
C GLU A 252 -18.12 -1.97 10.04
N ALA A 253 -17.85 -3.22 9.63
CA ALA A 253 -16.49 -3.71 9.40
C ALA A 253 -15.76 -2.91 8.31
N LEU A 254 -16.44 -2.64 7.18
CA LEU A 254 -15.89 -1.87 6.07
C LEU A 254 -15.64 -0.42 6.44
N GLU A 255 -16.61 0.23 7.08
CA GLU A 255 -16.47 1.63 7.52
C GLU A 255 -15.31 1.79 8.50
N LEU A 256 -15.22 0.87 9.47
CA LEU A 256 -14.14 0.86 10.46
C LEU A 256 -12.78 0.64 9.79
N PHE A 257 -12.67 -0.35 8.89
CA PHE A 257 -11.43 -0.61 8.17
C PHE A 257 -11.00 0.59 7.34
N ASN A 258 -11.90 1.16 6.53
CA ASN A 258 -11.61 2.29 5.66
C ASN A 258 -11.19 3.52 6.47
N LYS A 259 -11.88 3.81 7.58
CA LYS A 259 -11.52 4.88 8.49
C LYS A 259 -10.12 4.67 9.08
N ASN A 260 -9.86 3.49 9.65
CA ASN A 260 -8.59 3.19 10.31
C ASN A 260 -7.44 3.16 9.30
N GLN A 261 -7.63 2.52 8.15
CA GLN A 261 -6.66 2.51 7.06
C GLN A 261 -6.34 3.93 6.58
N GLY A 262 -7.34 4.78 6.38
CA GLY A 262 -7.13 6.19 6.01
C GLY A 262 -6.31 6.95 7.05
N LEU A 263 -6.63 6.76 8.34
CA LEU A 263 -5.89 7.34 9.45
C LEU A 263 -4.44 6.85 9.53
N ILE A 264 -4.17 5.57 9.24
CA ILE A 264 -2.83 4.96 9.31
C ILE A 264 -1.98 5.36 8.09
N ILE A 265 -2.55 5.33 6.88
CA ILE A 265 -1.85 5.66 5.64
C ILE A 265 -1.69 7.19 5.50
N GLY A 266 -2.58 7.98 6.12
CA GLY A 266 -2.56 9.44 6.03
C GLY A 266 -3.17 9.97 4.72
N LYS A 267 -4.07 9.20 4.09
CA LYS A 267 -4.87 9.62 2.93
C LYS A 267 -6.36 9.51 3.29
N PRO A 268 -7.20 10.52 3.00
CA PRO A 268 -8.64 10.38 3.18
C PRO A 268 -9.15 9.27 2.25
N VAL A 269 -9.70 8.20 2.83
CA VAL A 269 -10.44 7.20 2.06
C VAL A 269 -11.80 7.80 1.75
N GLN A 270 -12.13 7.95 0.47
CA GLN A 270 -13.48 8.35 0.06
C GLN A 270 -14.43 7.21 0.47
N THR A 271 -15.15 7.39 1.57
CA THR A 271 -16.28 6.52 1.88
C THR A 271 -17.39 6.82 0.88
N LYS A 272 -17.86 5.80 0.16
CA LYS A 272 -19.13 5.95 -0.59
C LYS A 272 -20.22 6.32 0.43
N PRO A 273 -21.11 7.27 0.10
CA PRO A 273 -22.18 7.65 1.02
C PRO A 273 -23.05 6.42 1.31
N PRO A 274 -23.53 6.25 2.56
CA PRO A 274 -24.46 5.18 2.89
C PRO A 274 -25.71 5.31 2.02
N LEU A 275 -26.14 4.19 1.43
CA LEU A 275 -27.41 4.13 0.69
C LEU A 275 -28.53 4.54 1.65
N GLN A 276 -29.22 5.64 1.34
CA GLN A 276 -30.42 6.04 2.06
C GLN A 276 -31.49 4.97 1.80
N VAL A 277 -32.07 4.46 2.89
CA VAL A 277 -33.14 3.45 2.91
C VAL A 277 -34.46 4.07 2.51
#